data_AF-A0A6J6NX22-F1
#
_entry.id   AF-A0A6J6NX22-F1
#
_cell.length_a   1.000
_cell.length_b   1.000
_cell.length_c   1.000
_cell.angle_alpha   90.00
_cell.angle_beta   90.00
_cell.angle_gamma   90.00
#
_symmetry.space_group_name_H-M   'P 1'
#
loop_
_entity.id
_entity.type
_entity.pdbx_description
1 polymer ?
#
loop_
_entity_poly.entity_id
_entity_poly.type
_entity_poly.pdbx_seq_one_letter_code
_entity_poly.pdbx_strand_id
1 'polypeptide(L)'
;MLEKRAAIVPATFTEGTIEVRSQQLDLSGVEDVTTAIKKLFAELANDGYVSIQSYMNRNSDLAASDLREAVAEATNRPTTYGWAPRFLHSTGQYHKGGPRQGVFLQLVSRSADDLAVPGRDFTFGELIASQAAGDAKVLADLGRPVLTLTLTNPVEDFKTILRAIG
;
A
#
# COMPACT_ATOMS: atom_id res chain seq x y z
N MET A 1 15.48 12.97 -14.14
CA MET A 1 15.69 11.65 -14.78
C MET A 1 15.64 10.61 -13.66
N LEU A 2 14.87 9.52 -13.78
CA LEU A 2 14.83 8.43 -12.78
C LEU A 2 16.14 7.63 -12.84
N GLU A 3 17.21 8.19 -12.29
CA GLU A 3 18.52 7.53 -12.22
C GLU A 3 18.74 6.79 -10.90
N LYS A 4 17.91 7.07 -9.88
CA LYS A 4 18.01 6.44 -8.56
C LYS A 4 16.69 5.76 -8.21
N ARG A 5 16.73 4.43 -8.12
CA ARG A 5 15.65 3.60 -7.57
C ARG A 5 15.70 3.66 -6.04
N ALA A 6 14.55 3.69 -5.40
CA ALA A 6 14.47 3.40 -3.97
C ALA A 6 14.71 1.91 -3.78
N ALA A 7 15.54 1.55 -2.79
CA ALA A 7 15.76 0.15 -2.47
C ALA A 7 14.44 -0.48 -2.00
N ILE A 8 14.04 -1.59 -2.62
CA ILE A 8 12.93 -2.40 -2.16
C ILE A 8 13.47 -3.21 -0.97
N VAL A 9 13.01 -2.87 0.23
CA VAL A 9 13.36 -3.65 1.42
C VAL A 9 12.78 -5.07 1.33
N PRO A 10 13.43 -6.09 1.89
CA PRO A 10 12.84 -7.43 2.00
C PRO A 10 11.47 -7.39 2.67
N ALA A 11 10.61 -8.36 2.34
CA ALA A 11 9.36 -8.54 3.07
C ALA A 11 9.66 -8.85 4.53
N THR A 12 8.87 -8.28 5.45
CA THR A 12 8.89 -8.63 6.87
C THR A 12 8.47 -10.09 7.04
N PHE A 13 7.42 -10.49 6.33
CA PHE A 13 6.97 -11.87 6.17
C PHE A 13 6.14 -12.01 4.89
N THR A 14 5.79 -13.24 4.54
CA THR A 14 4.91 -13.55 3.41
C THR A 14 3.81 -14.49 3.88
N GLU A 15 2.54 -14.17 3.59
CA GLU A 15 1.41 -15.07 3.78
C GLU A 15 0.87 -15.48 2.40
N GLY A 16 1.00 -16.76 2.06
CA GLY A 16 0.65 -17.25 0.72
C GLY A 16 1.42 -16.51 -0.37
N THR A 17 0.70 -15.76 -1.21
CA THR A 17 1.24 -14.94 -2.31
C THR A 17 1.34 -13.44 -2.00
N ILE A 18 1.07 -13.05 -0.74
CA ILE A 18 1.12 -11.66 -0.27
C ILE A 18 2.42 -11.43 0.50
N GLU A 19 3.31 -10.60 -0.04
CA GLU A 19 4.49 -10.14 0.68
C GLU A 19 4.12 -8.90 1.50
N VAL A 20 4.44 -8.92 2.79
CA VAL A 20 4.08 -7.86 3.74
C VAL A 20 5.32 -7.06 4.14
N ARG A 21 5.23 -5.74 4.03
CA ARG A 21 6.25 -4.78 4.49
C ARG A 21 5.59 -3.70 5.32
N SER A 22 6.35 -3.12 6.24
CA SER A 22 5.89 -1.96 6.99
C SER A 22 6.96 -0.89 7.12
N GLN A 23 6.50 0.35 7.32
CA GLN A 23 7.33 1.48 7.73
C GLN A 23 6.59 2.26 8.81
N GLN A 24 7.29 2.68 9.87
CA GLN A 24 6.67 3.33 11.04
C GLN A 24 5.49 2.53 11.63
N LEU A 25 5.54 1.20 11.53
CA LEU A 25 4.54 0.29 12.07
C LEU A 25 5.24 -1.00 12.51
N ASP A 26 5.10 -1.34 13.80
CA ASP A 26 5.75 -2.51 14.37
C ASP A 26 4.97 -3.80 14.11
N LEU A 27 5.53 -4.65 13.25
CA LEU A 27 5.01 -5.97 12.92
C LEU A 27 5.77 -7.12 13.61
N SER A 28 6.51 -6.84 14.69
CA SER A 28 7.20 -7.88 15.47
C SER A 28 6.20 -8.95 15.92
N GLY A 29 6.53 -10.22 15.63
CA GLY A 29 5.70 -11.39 15.95
C GLY A 29 4.42 -11.53 15.13
N VAL A 30 4.23 -10.74 14.07
CA VAL A 30 3.09 -10.87 13.15
C VAL A 30 3.48 -11.74 11.96
N GLU A 31 2.64 -12.72 11.65
CA GLU A 31 2.88 -13.69 10.57
C GLU A 31 1.70 -13.80 9.57
N ASP A 32 0.62 -13.04 9.80
CA ASP A 32 -0.57 -13.04 8.96
C ASP A 32 -1.05 -11.61 8.62
N VAL A 33 -1.66 -11.47 7.44
CA VAL A 33 -2.16 -10.23 6.85
C VAL A 33 -3.30 -9.65 7.67
N THR A 34 -4.16 -10.48 8.26
CA THR A 34 -5.27 -10.02 9.10
C THR A 34 -4.76 -9.25 10.31
N THR A 35 -3.78 -9.81 11.02
CA THR A 35 -3.15 -9.18 12.18
C THR A 35 -2.35 -7.95 11.76
N ALA A 36 -1.66 -7.97 10.62
CA ALA A 36 -0.94 -6.79 10.11
C ALA A 36 -1.88 -5.61 9.78
N ILE A 37 -3.03 -5.89 9.13
CA ILE A 37 -4.05 -4.87 8.84
C ILE A 37 -4.66 -4.32 10.14
N LYS A 38 -5.00 -5.20 11.10
CA LYS A 38 -5.51 -4.78 12.41
C LYS A 38 -4.51 -3.91 13.16
N LYS A 39 -3.22 -4.25 13.11
CA LYS A 39 -2.16 -3.41 13.69
C LYS A 39 -2.09 -2.04 13.03
N LEU A 40 -2.16 -1.95 11.70
CA LEU A 40 -2.21 -0.66 11.01
C LEU A 40 -3.43 0.17 11.48
N PHE A 41 -4.61 -0.44 11.58
CA PHE A 41 -5.82 0.27 12.00
C PHE A 41 -5.78 0.68 13.47
N ALA A 42 -5.07 -0.04 14.34
CA ALA A 42 -4.87 0.33 15.74
C ALA A 42 -4.08 1.65 15.90
N GLU A 43 -3.33 2.08 14.89
CA GLU A 43 -2.63 3.38 14.88
C GLU A 43 -3.56 4.58 14.60
N LEU A 44 -4.85 4.34 14.30
CA LEU A 44 -5.81 5.42 14.02
C LEU A 44 -6.14 6.22 15.29
N ALA A 45 -5.85 7.52 15.26
CA ALA A 45 -6.35 8.49 16.22
C ALA A 45 -7.86 8.75 16.06
N ASN A 46 -8.45 9.46 17.04
CA ASN A 46 -9.87 9.80 17.04
C ASN A 46 -10.32 10.73 15.89
N ASP A 47 -9.40 11.49 15.32
CA ASP A 47 -9.57 12.34 14.15
C ASP A 47 -8.85 11.79 12.90
N GLY A 48 -8.42 10.52 12.97
CA GLY A 48 -7.65 9.87 11.92
C GLY A 48 -8.45 9.45 10.68
N TYR A 49 -7.72 9.17 9.60
CA TYR A 49 -8.28 8.61 8.36
C TYR A 49 -7.39 7.50 7.81
N VAL A 50 -7.97 6.64 6.96
CA VAL A 50 -7.23 5.65 6.20
C VAL A 50 -7.07 6.12 4.75
N SER A 51 -5.86 5.96 4.20
CA SER A 51 -5.64 6.13 2.77
C SER A 51 -5.15 4.83 2.14
N ILE A 52 -5.94 4.33 1.20
CA ILE A 52 -5.60 3.18 0.36
C ILE A 52 -4.92 3.72 -0.90
N GLN A 53 -3.66 3.35 -1.08
CA GLN A 53 -2.82 3.74 -2.20
C GLN A 53 -2.59 2.52 -3.10
N SER A 54 -3.27 2.50 -4.25
CA SER A 54 -3.27 1.34 -5.14
C SER A 54 -2.33 1.53 -6.32
N TYR A 55 -1.22 0.80 -6.31
CA TYR A 55 -0.28 0.62 -7.40
C TYR A 55 -0.65 -0.64 -8.22
N MET A 56 -1.94 -0.85 -8.44
CA MET A 56 -2.47 -1.99 -9.19
C MET A 56 -2.99 -1.59 -10.58
N ASN A 57 -3.37 -2.58 -11.39
CA ASN A 57 -4.01 -2.32 -12.68
C ASN A 57 -5.42 -1.74 -12.51
N ARG A 58 -5.59 -0.44 -12.82
CA ARG A 58 -6.88 0.26 -12.74
C ARG A 58 -7.97 -0.25 -13.68
N ASN A 59 -7.60 -1.01 -14.71
CA ASN A 59 -8.54 -1.59 -15.67
C ASN A 59 -8.90 -3.04 -15.31
N SER A 60 -8.43 -3.53 -14.15
CA SER A 60 -8.85 -4.83 -13.64
C SER A 60 -10.26 -4.75 -13.05
N ASP A 61 -10.95 -5.89 -12.97
CA ASP A 61 -12.27 -6.02 -12.34
C ASP A 61 -12.21 -5.99 -10.80
N LEU A 62 -11.08 -5.56 -10.22
CA LEU A 62 -10.94 -5.44 -8.78
C LEU A 62 -11.76 -4.25 -8.28
N ALA A 63 -12.75 -4.54 -7.44
CA ALA A 63 -13.70 -3.57 -6.95
C ALA A 63 -13.08 -2.65 -5.89
N ALA A 64 -12.44 -1.57 -6.35
CA ALA A 64 -11.86 -0.53 -5.49
C ALA A 64 -12.88 0.10 -4.53
N SER A 65 -14.15 0.17 -4.93
CA SER A 65 -15.27 0.60 -4.09
C SER A 65 -15.40 -0.27 -2.84
N ASP A 66 -15.40 -1.59 -3.04
CA ASP A 66 -15.69 -2.58 -2.00
C ASP A 66 -14.60 -2.56 -0.94
N LEU A 67 -13.34 -2.43 -1.35
CA LEU A 67 -12.23 -2.30 -0.41
C LEU A 67 -12.33 -1.01 0.41
N ARG A 68 -12.66 0.12 -0.23
CA ARG A 68 -12.83 1.40 0.47
C ARG A 68 -13.97 1.31 1.48
N GLU A 69 -15.07 0.67 1.12
CA GLU A 69 -16.25 0.49 1.97
C GLU A 69 -15.94 -0.40 3.16
N ALA A 70 -15.37 -1.58 2.92
CA ALA A 70 -14.97 -2.51 3.97
C ALA A 70 -14.02 -1.85 4.99
N VAL A 71 -13.03 -1.08 4.53
CA VAL A 71 -12.13 -0.36 5.44
C VAL A 71 -12.86 0.74 6.22
N ALA A 72 -13.74 1.50 5.58
CA ALA A 72 -14.52 2.54 6.27
C ALA A 72 -15.44 1.94 7.34
N GLU A 73 -16.08 0.81 7.05
CA GLU A 73 -16.95 0.09 7.99
C GLU A 73 -16.15 -0.50 9.16
N ALA A 74 -15.03 -1.19 8.86
CA ALA A 74 -14.20 -1.82 9.88
C ALA A 74 -13.55 -0.81 10.84
N THR A 75 -13.24 0.40 10.36
CA THR A 75 -12.54 1.42 11.15
C THR A 75 -13.46 2.49 11.71
N ASN A 76 -14.67 2.64 11.17
CA ASN A 76 -15.54 3.80 11.39
C ASN A 76 -14.81 5.15 11.17
N ARG A 77 -13.87 5.19 10.22
CA ARG A 77 -13.08 6.38 9.86
C ARG A 77 -13.27 6.78 8.40
N PRO A 78 -13.09 8.08 8.08
CA PRO A 78 -12.96 8.52 6.70
C PRO A 78 -11.88 7.69 5.98
N THR A 79 -12.24 7.16 4.82
CA THR A 79 -11.35 6.30 4.03
C THR A 79 -11.29 6.79 2.59
N THR A 80 -10.08 6.99 2.10
CA THR A 80 -9.81 7.35 0.71
C THR A 80 -9.23 6.18 -0.06
N TYR A 81 -9.53 6.10 -1.36
CA TYR A 81 -8.87 5.19 -2.29
C TYR A 81 -8.29 6.01 -3.43
N GLY A 82 -7.00 5.82 -3.72
CA GLY A 82 -6.29 6.55 -4.76
C GLY A 82 -5.44 5.63 -5.64
N TRP A 83 -5.63 5.74 -6.96
CA TRP A 83 -4.76 5.10 -7.93
C TRP A 83 -3.41 5.80 -8.00
N ALA A 84 -2.35 5.05 -7.75
CA ALA A 84 -0.98 5.51 -7.78
C ALA A 84 -0.39 5.48 -9.21
N PRO A 85 0.64 6.29 -9.50
CA PRO A 85 1.18 7.37 -8.67
C PRO A 85 0.36 8.67 -8.75
N ARG A 86 -0.80 8.68 -9.43
CA ARG A 86 -1.56 9.91 -9.75
C ARG A 86 -2.09 10.66 -8.54
N PHE A 87 -2.41 9.97 -7.43
CA PHE A 87 -2.88 10.63 -6.21
C PHE A 87 -1.90 11.69 -5.70
N LEU A 88 -0.62 11.62 -6.06
CA LEU A 88 0.40 12.61 -5.73
C LEU A 88 0.05 14.03 -6.23
N HIS A 89 -0.72 14.14 -7.32
CA HIS A 89 -1.14 15.42 -7.89
C HIS A 89 -2.48 15.93 -7.36
N SER A 90 -3.12 15.20 -6.44
CA SER A 90 -4.41 15.57 -5.85
C SER A 90 -4.30 15.58 -4.33
N THR A 91 -4.44 14.42 -3.69
CA THR A 91 -4.42 14.29 -2.22
C THR A 91 -3.02 14.15 -1.63
N GLY A 92 -1.99 13.98 -2.48
CA GLY A 92 -0.62 13.76 -2.06
C GLY A 92 -0.09 14.80 -1.07
N GLN A 93 -0.47 16.07 -1.26
CA GLN A 93 -0.02 17.11 -0.34
C GLN A 93 -0.77 17.11 1.00
N TYR A 94 -2.02 16.67 1.03
CA TYR A 94 -2.71 16.44 2.30
C TYR A 94 -2.06 15.29 3.08
N HIS A 95 -1.64 14.22 2.38
CA HIS A 95 -0.97 13.08 3.02
C HIS A 95 0.42 13.42 3.56
N LYS A 96 1.17 14.33 2.90
CA LYS A 96 2.56 14.63 3.26
C LYS A 96 2.65 15.90 4.13
N GLY A 97 2.08 17.00 3.69
CA GLY A 97 2.12 18.30 4.38
C GLY A 97 0.93 18.63 5.27
N GLY A 98 -0.17 17.88 5.19
CA GLY A 98 -1.36 18.09 6.03
C GLY A 98 -1.22 17.51 7.45
N PRO A 99 -2.29 17.58 8.27
CA PRO A 99 -2.32 17.02 9.63
C PRO A 99 -1.82 15.57 9.70
N ARG A 100 -1.14 15.23 10.80
CA ARG A 100 -0.45 13.93 11.00
C ARG A 100 -1.39 12.85 11.52
N GLN A 101 -2.51 12.67 10.83
CA GLN A 101 -3.64 11.84 11.28
C GLN A 101 -3.94 10.65 10.34
N GLY A 102 -3.13 10.45 9.29
CA GLY A 102 -3.35 9.39 8.30
C GLY A 102 -2.59 8.12 8.63
N VAL A 103 -3.24 6.97 8.42
CA VAL A 103 -2.60 5.65 8.29
C VAL A 103 -2.74 5.17 6.84
N PHE A 104 -1.73 4.46 6.34
CA PHE A 104 -1.61 4.21 4.89
C PHE A 104 -1.52 2.72 4.57
N LEU A 105 -2.47 2.24 3.76
CA LEU A 105 -2.46 0.89 3.20
C LEU A 105 -2.06 0.99 1.72
N GLN A 106 -0.87 0.49 1.38
CA GLN A 106 -0.41 0.40 0.00
C GLN A 106 -0.66 -0.99 -0.55
N LEU A 107 -1.30 -1.05 -1.72
CA LEU A 107 -1.45 -2.29 -2.50
C LEU A 107 -0.59 -2.19 -3.74
N VAL A 108 0.31 -3.15 -3.93
CA VAL A 108 1.22 -3.20 -5.08
C VAL A 108 1.02 -4.52 -5.79
N SER A 109 0.63 -4.51 -7.06
CA SER A 109 0.54 -5.76 -7.83
C SER A 109 1.84 -6.04 -8.57
N ARG A 110 2.38 -7.24 -8.44
CA ARG A 110 3.48 -7.73 -9.29
C ARG A 110 2.89 -8.68 -10.33
N SER A 111 3.03 -8.32 -11.60
CA SER A 111 2.65 -9.18 -12.72
C SER A 111 3.67 -10.31 -12.88
N ALA A 112 3.22 -11.50 -13.30
CA ALA A 112 4.11 -12.56 -13.76
C ALA A 112 4.85 -12.14 -15.04
N ASP A 113 4.15 -11.41 -15.92
CA ASP A 113 4.71 -10.81 -17.11
C ASP A 113 5.21 -9.40 -16.77
N ASP A 114 6.48 -9.30 -16.37
CA ASP A 114 7.13 -8.03 -16.07
C ASP A 114 7.96 -7.54 -17.25
N LEU A 115 7.56 -6.40 -17.82
CA LEU A 115 8.13 -5.88 -19.05
C LEU A 115 9.35 -5.01 -18.77
N ALA A 116 10.43 -5.21 -19.51
CA ALA A 116 11.58 -4.32 -19.47
C ALA A 116 11.19 -2.91 -19.94
N VAL A 117 11.74 -1.88 -19.29
CA VAL A 117 11.60 -0.50 -19.75
C VAL A 117 12.64 -0.26 -20.85
N PRO A 118 12.24 0.15 -22.07
CA PRO A 118 13.18 0.36 -23.17
C PRO A 118 14.31 1.33 -22.78
N GLY A 119 15.56 0.88 -22.97
CA GLY A 119 16.76 1.67 -22.67
C GLY A 119 17.09 1.82 -21.18
N ARG A 120 16.52 0.99 -20.30
CA ARG A 120 16.80 0.97 -18.86
C ARG A 120 17.19 -0.43 -18.37
N ASP A 121 17.88 -0.48 -17.25
CA ASP A 121 18.31 -1.70 -16.54
C ASP A 121 17.24 -2.21 -15.55
N PHE A 122 15.97 -1.84 -15.76
CA PHE A 122 14.86 -2.21 -14.89
C PHE A 122 13.55 -2.42 -15.66
N THR A 123 12.61 -3.11 -15.01
CA THR A 123 11.27 -3.40 -15.53
C THR A 123 10.22 -2.39 -15.06
N PHE A 124 9.03 -2.43 -15.66
CA PHE A 124 7.91 -1.61 -15.21
C PHE A 124 7.44 -2.00 -13.81
N GLY A 125 7.46 -3.30 -13.46
CA GLY A 125 7.18 -3.79 -12.12
C GLY A 125 8.17 -3.26 -11.08
N GLU A 126 9.46 -3.28 -11.39
CA GLU A 126 10.50 -2.69 -10.53
C GLU A 126 10.33 -1.17 -10.38
N LEU A 127 9.95 -0.47 -11.44
CA LEU A 127 9.66 0.96 -11.38
C LEU A 127 8.47 1.25 -10.46
N ILE A 128 7.37 0.50 -10.58
CA ILE A 128 6.18 0.64 -9.73
C ILE A 128 6.53 0.36 -8.26
N ALA A 129 7.23 -0.75 -8.00
CA ALA A 129 7.66 -1.13 -6.66
C ALA A 129 8.59 -0.07 -6.04
N SER A 130 9.52 0.48 -6.83
CA SER A 130 10.39 1.58 -6.40
C SER A 130 9.60 2.86 -6.09
N GLN A 131 8.55 3.18 -6.85
CA GLN A 131 7.71 4.34 -6.58
C GLN A 131 6.92 4.16 -5.28
N ALA A 132 6.31 3.00 -5.08
CA ALA A 132 5.58 2.67 -3.84
C ALA A 132 6.49 2.73 -2.62
N ALA A 133 7.69 2.14 -2.69
CA ALA A 133 8.68 2.18 -1.62
C ALA A 133 9.17 3.62 -1.32
N GLY A 134 9.36 4.44 -2.36
CA GLY A 134 9.71 5.85 -2.20
C GLY A 134 8.62 6.65 -1.48
N ASP A 135 7.36 6.46 -1.84
CA ASP A 135 6.23 7.10 -1.18
C ASP A 135 6.06 6.63 0.27
N ALA A 136 6.19 5.32 0.52
CA ALA A 136 6.17 4.76 1.87
C ALA A 136 7.27 5.38 2.74
N LYS A 137 8.49 5.47 2.20
CA LYS A 137 9.62 6.10 2.90
C LYS A 137 9.34 7.57 3.23
N VAL A 138 8.79 8.35 2.31
CA VAL A 138 8.48 9.76 2.58
C VAL A 138 7.42 9.90 3.68
N LEU A 139 6.39 9.07 3.67
CA LEU A 139 5.38 9.05 4.74
C LEU A 139 6.00 8.63 6.08
N ALA A 140 6.87 7.63 6.05
CA ALA A 140 7.58 7.12 7.22
C ALA A 140 8.56 8.12 7.84
N ASP A 141 9.33 8.84 7.01
CA ASP A 141 10.22 9.92 7.46
C ASP A 141 9.40 11.07 8.09
N LEU A 142 8.12 11.20 7.70
CA LEU A 142 7.13 12.06 8.32
C LEU A 142 6.37 11.37 9.45
N GLY A 143 6.87 10.27 10.02
CA GLY A 143 6.29 9.54 11.16
C GLY A 143 4.85 9.10 10.95
N ARG A 144 4.50 8.67 9.73
CA ARG A 144 3.17 8.13 9.40
C ARG A 144 3.28 6.62 9.13
N PRO A 145 2.43 5.78 9.76
CA PRO A 145 2.49 4.33 9.58
C PRO A 145 2.05 3.94 8.17
N VAL A 146 2.82 3.07 7.54
CA VAL A 146 2.53 2.51 6.22
C VAL A 146 2.62 0.99 6.28
N LEU A 147 1.56 0.31 5.85
CA LEU A 147 1.56 -1.12 5.55
C LEU A 147 1.54 -1.29 4.03
N THR A 148 2.51 -2.00 3.48
CA THR A 148 2.59 -2.30 2.04
C THR A 148 2.36 -3.79 1.82
N LEU A 149 1.31 -4.11 1.08
CA LEU A 149 0.98 -5.47 0.66
C LEU A 149 1.33 -5.61 -0.82
N THR A 150 2.27 -6.49 -1.14
CA THR A 150 2.63 -6.81 -2.53
C THR A 150 1.96 -8.11 -2.94
N LEU A 151 1.09 -8.04 -3.94
CA LEU A 151 0.23 -9.13 -4.41
C LEU A 151 0.87 -9.74 -5.65
N THR A 152 1.24 -11.02 -5.57
CA THR A 152 1.77 -11.79 -6.71
C THR A 152 0.68 -12.59 -7.42
N ASN A 153 -0.49 -12.75 -6.79
CA ASN A 153 -1.74 -13.21 -7.41
C ASN A 153 -2.86 -12.18 -7.13
N PRO A 154 -2.90 -11.05 -7.87
CA PRO A 154 -3.74 -9.90 -7.52
C PRO A 154 -5.22 -10.20 -7.31
N VAL A 155 -5.79 -11.17 -8.03
CA VAL A 155 -7.22 -11.49 -7.94
C VAL A 155 -7.54 -12.23 -6.64
N GLU A 156 -6.78 -13.27 -6.31
CA GLU A 156 -7.01 -14.05 -5.08
C GLU A 156 -6.52 -13.29 -3.84
N ASP A 157 -5.37 -12.63 -3.95
CA ASP A 157 -4.81 -11.85 -2.84
C ASP A 157 -5.74 -10.69 -2.45
N PHE A 158 -6.39 -10.03 -3.42
CA PHE A 158 -7.35 -8.97 -3.13
C PHE A 158 -8.56 -9.50 -2.35
N LYS A 159 -9.07 -10.70 -2.67
CA LYS A 159 -10.14 -11.34 -1.90
C LYS A 159 -9.68 -11.69 -0.49
N THR A 160 -8.46 -12.17 -0.33
CA THR A 160 -7.85 -12.44 0.99
C THR A 160 -7.78 -11.16 1.83
N ILE A 161 -7.33 -10.05 1.24
CA ILE A 161 -7.27 -8.75 1.92
C ILE A 161 -8.66 -8.26 2.31
N LEU A 162 -9.66 -8.39 1.43
CA LEU A 162 -11.03 -7.98 1.73
C LEU A 162 -11.59 -8.75 2.94
N ARG A 163 -11.41 -10.08 2.97
CA ARG A 163 -11.81 -10.92 4.12
C ARG A 163 -11.03 -10.60 5.40
N ALA A 164 -9.78 -10.19 5.28
CA ALA A 164 -8.92 -9.85 6.41
C ALA A 164 -9.35 -8.53 7.09
N ILE A 165 -10.04 -7.65 6.37
CA ILE A 165 -10.54 -6.37 6.89
C ILE A 165 -11.83 -6.57 7.71
N GLY A 166 -12.71 -7.47 7.29
CA GLY A 166 -13.99 -7.75 7.93
C GLY A 166 -14.87 -8.64 7.07
#